data_AF-A0A7C7A7X8-F1
#
_entry.id   AF-A0A7C7A7X8-F1
#
_cell.length_a   1.000
_cell.length_b   1.000
_cell.length_c   1.000
_cell.angle_alpha   90.00
_cell.angle_beta   90.00
_cell.angle_gamma   90.00
#
_symmetry.space_group_name_H-M   'P 1'
#
loop_
_entity.id
_entity.type
_entity.pdbx_description
1 polymer ?
#
loop_
_entity_poly.entity_id
_entity_poly.type
_entity_poly.pdbx_seq_one_letter_code
_entity_poly.pdbx_strand_id
1 'polypeptide(L)'
;MRRDFDILNIAKGLGIKILKKASSEEYIARCPFCGDSKNPEHGHLYLNISKDTYYCVRCGEGGSAIGLYARLKRIDTKEAYRELIEENITLPPATKNSEEKRPAAKENYNSVAPIEARDRVYRAFLDKLTLEHKHLRNLLKRGLSWEETAKNLYKSLPEEPQERWRICKELVEEKYNLKGIPGFYQQEENGEKYWTFVAYKGFLVPIRDVQGRIQGFQIRLDETEHRKYIWFSSRNKLNGTPAHAWQGVHGGPSKIVIVTEGPLKADVAHYLSRYTFVSVPGVNAIKGIEVILKDLGAEKVYIAFDMDLLTNKAVQKAKERLEKKLIEAGFEVHTKTWNSRYKGIDDYLLAREKQKQKKVV
;
A
#
# COMPACT_ATOMS: atom_id res chain seq x y z
N MET A 1 -27.48 3.86 4.53
CA MET A 1 -27.40 2.91 5.66
C MET A 1 -26.74 3.64 6.81
N ARG A 2 -27.37 3.62 7.98
CA ARG A 2 -27.03 4.44 9.15
C ARG A 2 -25.60 4.15 9.64
N ARG A 3 -24.83 5.19 10.02
CA ARG A 3 -23.56 5.03 10.75
C ARG A 3 -23.91 4.76 12.20
N ASP A 4 -24.23 3.52 12.53
CA ASP A 4 -24.73 3.19 13.87
C ASP A 4 -23.61 2.98 14.91
N PHE A 5 -22.32 2.93 14.51
CA PHE A 5 -21.22 2.52 15.40
C PHE A 5 -19.93 3.34 15.22
N ASP A 6 -19.87 4.51 15.87
CA ASP A 6 -18.66 5.36 15.95
C ASP A 6 -17.61 4.75 16.88
N ILE A 7 -16.35 4.67 16.44
CA ILE A 7 -15.22 4.16 17.22
C ILE A 7 -15.07 4.86 18.58
N LEU A 8 -15.35 6.17 18.69
CA LEU A 8 -15.27 6.87 19.97
C LEU A 8 -16.40 6.48 20.91
N ASN A 9 -17.61 6.31 20.40
CA ASN A 9 -18.75 5.88 21.20
C ASN A 9 -18.58 4.44 21.70
N ILE A 10 -18.11 3.54 20.83
CA ILE A 10 -17.77 2.17 21.23
C ILE A 10 -16.64 2.19 22.27
N ALA A 11 -15.57 2.95 22.05
CA ALA A 11 -14.48 3.03 23.02
C ALA A 11 -14.97 3.55 24.38
N LYS A 12 -15.81 4.59 24.41
CA LYS A 12 -16.41 5.12 25.63
C LYS A 12 -17.34 4.11 26.30
N GLY A 13 -18.21 3.43 25.53
CA GLY A 13 -19.12 2.40 26.04
C GLY A 13 -18.37 1.20 26.64
N LEU A 14 -17.20 0.88 26.11
CA LEU A 14 -16.29 -0.13 26.64
C LEU A 14 -15.42 0.36 27.82
N GLY A 15 -15.61 1.59 28.29
CA GLY A 15 -14.85 2.17 29.40
C GLY A 15 -13.39 2.52 29.07
N ILE A 16 -13.05 2.62 27.78
CA ILE A 16 -11.68 2.93 27.34
C ILE A 16 -11.41 4.42 27.60
N LYS A 17 -10.39 4.69 28.43
CA LYS A 17 -9.99 6.07 28.77
C LYS A 17 -9.28 6.75 27.60
N ILE A 18 -9.97 7.70 26.95
CA ILE A 18 -9.41 8.58 25.93
C ILE A 18 -8.62 9.70 26.63
N LEU A 19 -7.38 9.93 26.23
CA LEU A 19 -6.46 10.86 26.90
C LEU A 19 -6.40 12.21 26.18
N LYS A 20 -6.12 12.20 24.87
CA LYS A 20 -5.95 13.43 24.10
C LYS A 20 -6.24 13.22 22.63
N LYS A 21 -6.53 14.34 21.96
CA LYS A 21 -6.63 14.40 20.50
C LYS A 21 -5.22 14.55 19.93
N ALA A 22 -4.84 13.65 19.02
CA ALA A 22 -3.52 13.67 18.37
C ALA A 22 -3.54 14.43 17.04
N SER A 23 -4.67 14.41 16.34
CA SER A 23 -4.89 15.15 15.10
C SER A 23 -6.39 15.42 14.89
N SER A 24 -6.78 16.05 13.78
CA SER A 24 -8.19 16.25 13.42
C SER A 24 -9.00 14.95 13.40
N GLU A 25 -8.36 13.82 13.08
CA GLU A 25 -8.99 12.51 12.86
C GLU A 25 -8.53 11.40 13.82
N GLU A 26 -7.59 11.68 14.74
CA GLU A 26 -7.02 10.67 15.63
C GLU A 26 -7.05 11.07 17.10
N TYR A 27 -7.43 10.12 17.94
CA TYR A 27 -7.44 10.21 19.39
C TYR A 27 -6.51 9.15 19.99
N ILE A 28 -5.81 9.52 21.05
CA ILE A 28 -4.96 8.61 21.83
C ILE A 28 -5.71 8.21 23.09
N ALA A 29 -5.73 6.91 23.37
CA ALA A 29 -6.40 6.28 24.49
C ALA A 29 -5.49 5.24 25.20
N ARG A 30 -5.98 4.78 26.35
CA ARG A 30 -5.44 3.67 27.13
C ARG A 30 -5.73 2.34 26.43
N CYS A 31 -4.74 1.46 26.31
CA CYS A 31 -4.95 0.18 25.65
C CYS A 31 -5.53 -0.85 26.63
N PRO A 32 -6.75 -1.38 26.40
CA PRO A 32 -7.35 -2.36 27.29
C PRO A 32 -6.70 -3.76 27.18
N PHE A 33 -5.88 -4.00 26.15
CA PHE A 33 -5.35 -5.33 25.85
C PHE A 33 -3.99 -5.63 26.49
N CYS A 34 -3.10 -4.64 26.57
CA CYS A 34 -1.73 -4.85 27.06
C CYS A 34 -1.38 -4.00 28.29
N GLY A 35 -2.36 -3.27 28.82
CA GLY A 35 -2.17 -2.31 29.90
C GLY A 35 -1.28 -1.14 29.49
N ASP A 36 -1.25 -0.11 30.33
CA ASP A 36 -0.53 1.13 30.07
C ASP A 36 0.58 1.41 31.09
N SER A 37 1.44 2.38 30.79
CA SER A 37 2.48 2.85 31.71
C SER A 37 1.88 3.54 32.93
N LYS A 38 2.63 3.55 34.05
CA LYS A 38 2.28 4.28 35.29
C LYS A 38 2.02 5.78 35.07
N ASN A 39 2.63 6.39 34.04
CA ASN A 39 2.36 7.77 33.67
C ASN A 39 0.91 7.90 33.17
N PRO A 40 0.03 8.73 33.81
CA PRO A 40 -1.39 8.89 33.51
C PRO A 40 -1.71 9.66 32.21
N GLU A 41 -0.73 10.30 31.58
CA GLU A 41 -0.91 11.05 30.32
C GLU A 41 -0.47 10.31 29.05
N HIS A 42 0.25 9.19 29.23
CA HIS A 42 0.79 8.44 28.10
C HIS A 42 -0.13 7.29 27.68
N GLY A 43 -0.67 7.38 26.47
CA GLY A 43 -1.51 6.36 25.83
C GLY A 43 -0.88 5.91 24.53
N HIS A 44 -1.28 4.73 24.08
CA HIS A 44 -0.66 4.09 22.93
C HIS A 44 -1.68 3.31 22.08
N LEU A 45 -2.96 3.45 22.39
CA LEU A 45 -4.08 3.05 21.55
C LEU A 45 -4.52 4.27 20.73
N TYR A 46 -4.41 4.19 19.41
CA TYR A 46 -4.86 5.22 18.48
C TYR A 46 -6.25 4.85 17.97
N LEU A 47 -7.20 5.77 18.06
CA LEU A 47 -8.57 5.66 17.57
C LEU A 47 -8.72 6.65 16.41
N ASN A 48 -8.95 6.13 15.21
CA ASN A 48 -9.12 6.93 14.01
C ASN A 48 -10.61 7.04 13.67
N ILE A 49 -11.15 8.26 13.78
CA ILE A 49 -12.60 8.54 13.63
C ILE A 49 -13.05 8.65 12.18
N SER A 50 -12.14 8.87 11.23
CA SER A 50 -12.49 8.89 9.81
C SER A 50 -12.58 7.49 9.22
N LYS A 51 -11.84 6.53 9.77
CA LYS A 51 -11.75 5.14 9.33
C LYS A 51 -12.52 4.16 10.22
N ASP A 52 -13.06 4.61 11.35
CA ASP A 52 -13.67 3.76 12.39
C ASP A 52 -12.78 2.57 12.77
N THR A 53 -11.50 2.84 13.01
CA THR A 53 -10.49 1.82 13.34
C THR A 53 -9.71 2.18 14.61
N TYR A 54 -9.21 1.15 15.29
CA TYR A 54 -8.23 1.31 16.36
C TYR A 54 -6.90 0.62 16.01
N TYR A 55 -5.81 1.12 16.58
CA TYR A 55 -4.51 0.47 16.51
C TYR A 55 -3.65 0.80 17.73
N CYS A 56 -3.14 -0.24 18.39
CA CYS A 56 -2.23 -0.10 19.51
C CYS A 56 -0.77 -0.21 19.05
N VAL A 57 0.01 0.87 19.19
CA VAL A 57 1.42 0.89 18.74
C VAL A 57 2.35 0.03 19.61
N ARG A 58 1.90 -0.42 20.79
CA ARG A 58 2.70 -1.24 21.71
C ARG A 58 2.48 -2.74 21.51
N CYS A 59 1.23 -3.21 21.52
CA CYS A 59 0.92 -4.63 21.37
C CYS A 59 0.53 -5.03 19.95
N GLY A 60 0.30 -4.07 19.06
CA GLY A 60 -0.08 -4.32 17.67
C GLY A 60 -1.54 -4.71 17.46
N GLU A 61 -2.36 -4.77 18.52
CA GLU A 61 -3.80 -5.05 18.39
C GLU A 61 -4.48 -3.89 17.64
N GLY A 62 -5.23 -4.22 16.59
CA GLY A 62 -5.91 -3.23 15.77
C GLY A 62 -6.99 -3.86 14.90
N GLY A 63 -7.97 -3.05 14.52
CA GLY A 63 -9.16 -3.52 13.82
C GLY A 63 -10.20 -2.42 13.64
N SER A 64 -11.40 -2.80 13.22
CA SER A 64 -12.55 -1.88 13.14
C SER A 64 -13.16 -1.59 14.51
N ALA A 65 -14.05 -0.62 14.59
CA ALA A 65 -14.81 -0.30 15.81
C ALA A 65 -15.61 -1.49 16.35
N ILE A 66 -16.31 -2.23 15.49
CA ILE A 66 -17.00 -3.47 15.89
C ILE A 66 -15.98 -4.53 16.30
N GLY A 67 -14.82 -4.60 15.62
CA GLY A 67 -13.72 -5.48 16.01
C GLY A 67 -13.20 -5.20 17.42
N LEU A 68 -13.15 -3.93 17.85
CA LEU A 68 -12.77 -3.54 19.20
C LEU A 68 -13.72 -4.12 20.24
N TYR A 69 -15.04 -3.97 20.00
CA TYR A 69 -16.09 -4.51 20.85
C TYR A 69 -16.03 -6.04 20.93
N ALA A 70 -16.00 -6.69 19.77
CA ALA A 70 -15.92 -8.15 19.66
C ALA A 70 -14.72 -8.71 20.43
N ARG A 71 -13.55 -8.08 20.28
CA ARG A 71 -12.32 -8.53 20.92
C ARG A 71 -12.32 -8.33 22.42
N LEU A 72 -12.91 -7.24 22.92
CA LEU A 72 -12.97 -6.98 24.36
C LEU A 72 -13.98 -7.90 25.06
N LYS A 73 -15.12 -8.16 24.41
CA LYS A 73 -16.18 -9.07 24.89
C LYS A 73 -15.91 -10.55 24.62
N ARG A 74 -14.87 -10.87 23.83
CA ARG A 74 -14.48 -12.23 23.39
C ARG A 74 -15.57 -12.98 22.62
N ILE A 75 -16.32 -12.23 21.83
CA ILE A 75 -17.38 -12.74 20.95
C ILE A 75 -16.97 -12.57 19.48
N ASP A 76 -17.67 -13.21 18.57
CA ASP A 76 -17.43 -13.01 17.15
C ASP A 76 -17.98 -11.65 16.66
N THR A 77 -17.56 -11.22 15.47
CA THR A 77 -17.95 -9.90 14.94
C THR A 77 -19.45 -9.81 14.61
N LYS A 78 -20.12 -10.93 14.33
CA LYS A 78 -21.55 -10.98 13.99
C LYS A 78 -22.42 -10.93 15.25
N GLU A 79 -21.94 -11.50 16.35
CA GLU A 79 -22.52 -11.39 17.68
C GLU A 79 -22.32 -9.99 18.26
N ALA A 80 -21.11 -9.43 18.16
CA ALA A 80 -20.82 -8.05 18.54
C ALA A 80 -21.72 -7.02 17.84
N TYR A 81 -21.98 -7.22 16.56
CA TYR A 81 -22.90 -6.36 15.80
C TYR A 81 -24.35 -6.46 16.30
N ARG A 82 -24.80 -7.64 16.75
CA ARG A 82 -26.14 -7.83 17.32
C ARG A 82 -26.26 -7.18 18.70
N GLU A 83 -25.29 -7.43 19.59
CA GLU A 83 -25.28 -6.83 20.93
C GLU A 83 -25.25 -5.30 20.87
N LEU A 84 -24.45 -4.73 19.96
CA LEU A 84 -24.37 -3.28 19.79
C LEU A 84 -25.68 -2.64 19.28
N ILE A 85 -26.53 -3.40 18.56
CA ILE A 85 -27.86 -2.96 18.15
C ILE A 85 -28.86 -3.07 19.31
N GLU A 86 -28.75 -4.12 20.14
CA GLU A 86 -29.66 -4.42 21.25
C GLU A 86 -29.39 -3.60 22.52
N GLU A 87 -28.12 -3.31 22.84
CA GLU A 87 -27.70 -2.54 24.03
C GLU A 87 -28.09 -1.05 23.95
N ASN A 88 -28.71 -0.60 22.85
CA ASN A 88 -29.33 0.72 22.69
C ASN A 88 -28.42 1.85 23.22
N ILE A 89 -27.15 1.89 22.77
CA ILE A 89 -26.24 3.01 23.04
C ILE A 89 -26.75 4.23 22.26
N THR A 90 -27.87 4.78 22.73
CA THR A 90 -28.54 5.96 22.21
C THR A 90 -27.99 7.22 22.87
N LEU A 91 -27.65 8.19 22.03
CA LEU A 91 -27.29 9.57 22.34
C LEU A 91 -28.36 10.28 23.22
N PRO A 92 -28.00 11.29 24.03
CA PRO A 92 -28.98 12.15 24.70
C PRO A 92 -29.79 13.00 23.69
N PRO A 93 -31.03 13.40 24.04
CA PRO A 93 -31.99 13.93 23.06
C PRO A 93 -31.75 15.42 22.70
N ALA A 94 -31.87 15.66 21.39
CA ALA A 94 -32.13 16.86 20.59
C ALA A 94 -32.03 18.27 21.21
N THR A 95 -31.26 19.15 20.55
CA THR A 95 -31.76 20.47 20.18
C THR A 95 -32.04 20.52 18.69
N LYS A 96 -33.33 20.72 18.38
CA LYS A 96 -33.85 21.02 17.05
C LYS A 96 -33.24 22.36 16.61
N ASN A 97 -32.32 22.34 15.66
CA ASN A 97 -32.11 23.48 14.78
C ASN A 97 -32.01 22.96 13.34
N SER A 98 -33.02 23.38 12.57
CA SER A 98 -33.16 23.42 11.11
C SER A 98 -32.39 22.39 10.29
N GLU A 99 -33.18 21.52 9.70
CA GLU A 99 -32.97 20.77 8.48
C GLU A 99 -31.99 21.44 7.48
N GLU A 100 -30.73 21.02 7.51
CA GLU A 100 -29.93 20.94 6.29
C GLU A 100 -29.53 19.49 6.09
N LYS A 101 -30.22 18.84 5.15
CA LYS A 101 -29.90 17.50 4.64
C LYS A 101 -28.43 17.47 4.16
N ARG A 102 -27.49 17.08 5.01
CA ARG A 102 -26.18 16.63 4.56
C ARG A 102 -26.34 15.19 4.04
N PRO A 103 -26.21 14.95 2.72
CA PRO A 103 -26.39 13.62 2.17
C PRO A 103 -25.31 12.69 2.73
N ALA A 104 -25.74 11.50 3.15
CA ALA A 104 -24.84 10.38 3.42
C ALA A 104 -23.95 10.17 2.19
N ALA A 105 -22.64 10.41 2.33
CA ALA A 105 -21.69 10.12 1.27
C ALA A 105 -21.72 8.60 1.00
N LYS A 106 -22.46 8.20 -0.03
CA LYS A 106 -22.26 6.92 -0.71
C LYS A 106 -20.76 6.80 -1.00
N GLU A 107 -20.20 5.61 -0.84
CA GLU A 107 -18.83 5.32 -1.27
C GLU A 107 -18.70 5.61 -2.78
N ASN A 108 -18.37 6.85 -3.13
CA ASN A 108 -18.27 7.36 -4.51
C ASN A 108 -16.91 6.99 -5.13
N TYR A 109 -16.46 5.75 -4.95
CA TYR A 109 -15.31 5.23 -5.66
C TYR A 109 -15.72 4.13 -6.64
N ASN A 110 -15.03 4.09 -7.77
CA ASN A 110 -15.26 3.09 -8.80
C ASN A 110 -14.64 1.75 -8.41
N SER A 111 -15.25 0.66 -8.87
CA SER A 111 -14.60 -0.66 -8.87
C SER A 111 -13.34 -0.63 -9.74
N VAL A 112 -12.31 -1.35 -9.32
CA VAL A 112 -11.07 -1.48 -10.10
C VAL A 112 -11.37 -2.16 -11.44
N ALA A 113 -10.93 -1.55 -12.54
CA ALA A 113 -11.11 -2.06 -13.88
C ALA A 113 -10.28 -3.35 -14.13
N PRO A 114 -10.67 -4.17 -15.12
CA PRO A 114 -9.88 -5.33 -15.55
C PRO A 114 -8.42 -4.96 -15.86
N ILE A 115 -7.51 -5.91 -15.67
CA ILE A 115 -6.07 -5.66 -15.80
C ILE A 115 -5.66 -5.24 -17.21
N GLU A 116 -6.35 -5.73 -18.24
CA GLU A 116 -6.12 -5.38 -19.64
C GLU A 116 -6.47 -3.91 -19.91
N ALA A 117 -7.56 -3.42 -19.30
CA ALA A 117 -7.92 -2.00 -19.38
C ALA A 117 -6.91 -1.13 -18.63
N ARG A 118 -6.48 -1.56 -17.44
CA ARG A 118 -5.46 -0.86 -16.65
C ARG A 118 -4.13 -0.77 -17.40
N ASP A 119 -3.62 -1.86 -17.95
CA ASP A 119 -2.37 -1.89 -18.69
C ASP A 119 -2.39 -0.94 -19.89
N ARG A 120 -3.47 -1.00 -20.71
CA ARG A 120 -3.61 -0.10 -21.87
C ARG A 120 -3.59 1.38 -21.48
N VAL A 121 -4.37 1.76 -20.47
CA VAL A 121 -4.42 3.15 -20.00
C VAL A 121 -3.08 3.57 -19.39
N TYR A 122 -2.46 2.70 -18.59
CA TYR A 122 -1.19 3.00 -17.95
C TYR A 122 -0.02 3.13 -18.92
N ARG A 123 0.04 2.34 -19.99
CA ARG A 123 1.06 2.52 -21.04
C ARG A 123 0.88 3.84 -21.77
N ALA A 124 -0.33 4.13 -22.23
CA ALA A 124 -0.65 5.41 -22.89
C ALA A 124 -0.34 6.60 -21.97
N PHE A 125 -0.64 6.48 -20.68
CA PHE A 125 -0.30 7.48 -19.67
C PHE A 125 1.22 7.68 -19.55
N LEU A 126 2.01 6.60 -19.44
CA LEU A 126 3.47 6.70 -19.33
C LEU A 126 4.12 7.28 -20.59
N ASP A 127 3.53 7.07 -21.76
CA ASP A 127 4.01 7.64 -23.03
C ASP A 127 3.87 9.16 -23.07
N LYS A 128 2.89 9.72 -22.34
CA LYS A 128 2.69 11.16 -22.17
C LYS A 128 3.58 11.79 -21.09
N LEU A 129 4.33 10.98 -20.35
CA LEU A 129 5.19 11.44 -19.25
C LEU A 129 6.68 11.38 -19.62
N THR A 130 7.49 12.17 -18.91
CA THR A 130 8.95 12.18 -19.01
C THR A 130 9.59 11.74 -17.69
N LEU A 131 10.85 11.30 -17.74
CA LEU A 131 11.64 11.03 -16.53
C LEU A 131 12.59 12.21 -16.28
N GLU A 132 12.38 12.94 -15.18
CA GLU A 132 13.25 14.03 -14.76
C GLU A 132 14.68 13.54 -14.48
N HIS A 133 15.66 14.38 -14.80
CA HIS A 133 17.08 14.09 -14.58
C HIS A 133 17.41 13.73 -13.13
N LYS A 134 16.74 14.33 -12.15
CA LYS A 134 16.96 14.03 -10.72
C LYS A 134 16.56 12.60 -10.36
N HIS A 135 15.43 12.13 -10.89
CA HIS A 135 14.91 10.77 -10.66
C HIS A 135 15.75 9.73 -11.40
N LEU A 136 16.13 10.01 -12.63
CA LEU A 136 17.07 9.19 -13.37
C LEU A 136 18.40 9.03 -12.62
N ARG A 137 19.02 10.13 -12.15
CA ARG A 137 20.25 10.06 -11.34
C ARG A 137 20.05 9.20 -10.10
N ASN A 138 18.86 9.21 -9.49
CA ASN A 138 18.52 8.32 -8.37
C ASN A 138 18.56 6.84 -8.79
N LEU A 139 17.94 6.51 -9.93
CA LEU A 139 17.87 5.14 -10.47
C LEU A 139 19.26 4.62 -10.87
N LEU A 140 20.08 5.45 -11.53
CA LEU A 140 21.46 5.09 -11.87
C LEU A 140 22.33 4.86 -10.63
N LYS A 141 22.17 5.68 -9.58
CA LYS A 141 22.88 5.48 -8.29
C LYS A 141 22.52 4.14 -7.63
N ARG A 142 21.33 3.59 -7.90
CA ARG A 142 20.88 2.27 -7.43
C ARG A 142 21.45 1.12 -8.25
N GLY A 143 22.18 1.41 -9.33
CA GLY A 143 22.83 0.40 -10.16
C GLY A 143 22.07 0.00 -11.41
N LEU A 144 20.93 0.63 -11.71
CA LEU A 144 20.26 0.45 -13.00
C LEU A 144 21.04 1.16 -14.11
N SER A 145 20.96 0.63 -15.34
CA SER A 145 21.40 1.36 -16.52
C SER A 145 20.32 2.29 -17.06
N TRP A 146 20.67 3.11 -18.04
CA TRP A 146 19.72 3.93 -18.76
C TRP A 146 18.72 3.09 -19.55
N GLU A 147 19.19 2.03 -20.20
CA GLU A 147 18.36 1.10 -20.98
C GLU A 147 17.36 0.39 -20.06
N GLU A 148 17.82 -0.10 -18.91
CA GLU A 148 16.93 -0.78 -17.96
C GLU A 148 15.93 0.21 -17.34
N THR A 149 16.34 1.45 -17.09
CA THR A 149 15.45 2.52 -16.62
C THR A 149 14.34 2.80 -17.63
N ALA A 150 14.66 2.88 -18.92
CA ALA A 150 13.70 3.08 -20.00
C ALA A 150 12.78 1.87 -20.15
N LYS A 151 13.35 0.65 -20.18
CA LYS A 151 12.61 -0.62 -20.27
C LYS A 151 11.61 -0.80 -19.12
N ASN A 152 11.99 -0.38 -17.91
CA ASN A 152 11.12 -0.46 -16.74
C ASN A 152 10.06 0.64 -16.70
N LEU A 153 10.06 1.58 -17.66
CA LEU A 153 9.05 2.63 -17.84
C LEU A 153 8.90 3.54 -16.61
N TYR A 154 10.00 3.87 -15.93
CA TYR A 154 9.96 4.87 -14.86
C TYR A 154 9.67 6.25 -15.44
N LYS A 155 8.73 6.98 -14.83
CA LYS A 155 8.30 8.31 -15.27
C LYS A 155 8.02 9.22 -14.09
N SER A 156 8.25 10.52 -14.24
CA SER A 156 8.02 11.52 -13.19
C SER A 156 6.60 12.03 -13.27
N LEU A 157 6.00 12.34 -12.13
CA LEU A 157 4.68 12.96 -12.11
C LEU A 157 4.81 14.48 -12.26
N PRO A 158 4.04 15.11 -13.16
CA PRO A 158 4.06 16.56 -13.30
C PRO A 158 3.39 17.23 -12.10
N GLU A 159 4.05 18.29 -11.60
CA GLU A 159 3.55 19.08 -10.46
C GLU A 159 2.42 20.03 -10.87
N GLU A 160 2.47 20.54 -12.10
CA GLU A 160 1.53 21.54 -12.60
C GLU A 160 0.12 20.94 -12.86
N PRO A 161 -0.94 21.52 -12.27
CA PRO A 161 -2.32 21.07 -12.50
C PRO A 161 -2.74 21.07 -13.97
N GLN A 162 -2.31 22.07 -14.73
CA GLN A 162 -2.65 22.24 -16.16
C GLN A 162 -2.09 21.08 -16.99
N GLU A 163 -0.89 20.62 -16.66
CA GLU A 163 -0.25 19.50 -17.36
C GLU A 163 -0.98 18.18 -17.07
N ARG A 164 -1.39 17.94 -15.81
CA ARG A 164 -2.20 16.76 -15.46
C ARG A 164 -3.53 16.74 -16.20
N TRP A 165 -4.18 17.90 -16.28
CA TRP A 165 -5.43 18.05 -17.02
C TRP A 165 -5.24 17.80 -18.52
N ARG A 166 -4.21 18.39 -19.14
CA ARG A 166 -3.86 18.18 -20.55
C ARG A 166 -3.67 16.69 -20.86
N ILE A 167 -2.87 15.99 -20.06
CA ILE A 167 -2.63 14.54 -20.24
C ILE A 167 -3.93 13.75 -20.13
N CYS A 168 -4.77 14.03 -19.12
CA CYS A 168 -6.06 13.34 -18.98
C CYS A 168 -7.01 13.62 -20.14
N LYS A 169 -7.01 14.86 -20.66
CA LYS A 169 -7.82 15.26 -21.82
C LYS A 169 -7.40 14.47 -23.06
N GLU A 170 -6.10 14.41 -23.35
CA GLU A 170 -5.55 13.64 -24.47
C GLU A 170 -5.90 12.16 -24.38
N LEU A 171 -5.76 11.55 -23.19
CA LEU A 171 -6.16 10.16 -22.98
C LEU A 171 -7.65 9.91 -23.31
N VAL A 172 -8.53 10.82 -22.89
CA VAL A 172 -9.97 10.71 -23.17
C VAL A 172 -10.27 10.93 -24.66
N GLU A 173 -9.60 11.87 -25.32
CA GLU A 173 -9.71 12.11 -26.76
C GLU A 173 -9.26 10.89 -27.58
N GLU A 174 -8.19 10.23 -27.14
CA GLU A 174 -7.69 8.93 -27.65
C GLU A 174 -8.58 7.73 -27.26
N LYS A 175 -9.76 7.98 -26.69
CA LYS A 175 -10.79 6.99 -26.32
C LYS A 175 -10.41 6.06 -25.16
N TYR A 176 -9.43 6.41 -24.34
CA TYR A 176 -9.17 5.70 -23.10
C TYR A 176 -10.22 6.01 -22.03
N ASN A 177 -10.74 4.96 -21.38
CA ASN A 177 -11.65 5.10 -20.25
C ASN A 177 -10.87 5.13 -18.93
N LEU A 178 -10.86 6.30 -18.28
CA LEU A 178 -10.16 6.52 -17.00
C LEU A 178 -10.96 6.04 -15.78
N LYS A 179 -12.25 5.72 -15.95
CA LYS A 179 -13.11 5.21 -14.89
C LYS A 179 -12.64 3.82 -14.44
N GLY A 180 -12.49 3.63 -13.13
CA GLY A 180 -11.99 2.37 -12.57
C GLY A 180 -10.48 2.20 -12.68
N ILE A 181 -9.73 3.22 -13.13
CA ILE A 181 -8.27 3.20 -13.21
C ILE A 181 -7.69 3.90 -11.97
N PRO A 182 -6.98 3.18 -11.08
CA PRO A 182 -6.39 3.75 -9.88
C PRO A 182 -5.45 4.92 -10.19
N GLY A 183 -5.65 6.01 -9.43
CA GLY A 183 -4.89 7.24 -9.50
C GLY A 183 -5.56 8.34 -10.33
N PHE A 184 -6.51 7.99 -11.20
CA PHE A 184 -7.34 8.94 -11.94
C PHE A 184 -8.66 9.21 -11.22
N TYR A 185 -9.10 10.46 -11.24
CA TYR A 185 -10.35 10.90 -10.64
C TYR A 185 -10.90 12.13 -11.36
N GLN A 186 -12.15 12.49 -11.06
CA GLN A 186 -12.76 13.70 -11.59
C GLN A 186 -12.69 14.84 -10.57
N GLN A 187 -12.45 16.05 -11.06
CA GLN A 187 -12.69 17.29 -10.34
C GLN A 187 -13.86 18.02 -11.00
N GLU A 188 -14.46 18.92 -10.25
CA GLU A 188 -15.56 19.76 -10.73
C GLU A 188 -15.16 21.22 -10.53
N GLU A 189 -15.19 21.99 -11.61
CA GLU A 189 -14.91 23.43 -11.63
C GLU A 189 -15.92 24.10 -12.54
N ASN A 190 -16.56 25.18 -12.08
CA ASN A 190 -17.61 25.90 -12.82
C ASN A 190 -18.76 25.01 -13.35
N GLY A 191 -19.09 23.91 -12.64
CA GLY A 191 -20.13 22.96 -13.03
C GLY A 191 -19.70 21.93 -14.08
N GLU A 192 -18.48 22.02 -14.59
CA GLU A 192 -17.92 21.04 -15.52
C GLU A 192 -17.02 20.04 -14.81
N LYS A 193 -17.16 18.76 -15.17
CA LYS A 193 -16.33 17.68 -14.63
C LYS A 193 -15.22 17.33 -15.59
N TYR A 194 -13.99 17.37 -15.11
CA TYR A 194 -12.81 16.99 -15.88
C TYR A 194 -12.01 15.91 -15.16
N TRP A 195 -11.32 15.07 -15.94
CA TRP A 195 -10.42 14.07 -15.40
C TRP A 195 -9.07 14.70 -15.03
N THR A 196 -8.50 14.23 -13.93
CA THR A 196 -7.13 14.50 -13.50
C THR A 196 -6.58 13.25 -12.81
N PHE A 197 -5.36 13.31 -12.31
CA PHE A 197 -4.77 12.26 -11.49
C PHE A 197 -4.08 12.81 -10.23
N VAL A 198 -3.75 11.90 -9.31
CA VAL A 198 -3.19 12.26 -8.00
C VAL A 198 -1.91 13.08 -8.12
N ALA A 199 -1.85 14.18 -7.38
CA ALA A 199 -0.73 15.11 -7.40
C ALA A 199 0.26 14.75 -6.29
N TYR A 200 1.42 14.22 -6.69
CA TYR A 200 2.54 13.93 -5.79
C TYR A 200 3.86 14.24 -6.47
N LYS A 201 4.83 14.73 -5.71
CA LYS A 201 6.20 14.95 -6.18
C LYS A 201 6.99 13.65 -6.10
N GLY A 202 7.48 13.18 -7.25
CA GLY A 202 8.26 11.95 -7.35
C GLY A 202 8.07 11.22 -8.67
N PHE A 203 8.43 9.94 -8.69
CA PHE A 203 8.35 9.11 -9.89
C PHE A 203 7.59 7.81 -9.69
N LEU A 204 6.93 7.37 -10.77
CA LEU A 204 6.17 6.14 -10.89
C LEU A 204 7.10 4.94 -11.02
N VAL A 205 6.81 3.91 -10.25
CA VAL A 205 7.38 2.56 -10.29
C VAL A 205 6.27 1.63 -10.77
N PRO A 206 6.30 1.19 -12.05
CA PRO A 206 5.32 0.27 -12.60
C PRO A 206 5.36 -1.11 -11.95
N ILE A 207 4.19 -1.64 -11.62
CA ILE A 207 4.03 -2.97 -11.03
C ILE A 207 3.34 -3.86 -12.06
N ARG A 208 3.99 -4.96 -12.40
CA ARG A 208 3.58 -5.87 -13.47
C ARG A 208 3.06 -7.19 -12.92
N ASP A 209 2.15 -7.81 -13.64
CA ASP A 209 1.75 -9.20 -13.41
C ASP A 209 2.67 -10.19 -14.14
N VAL A 210 2.34 -11.48 -14.07
CA VAL A 210 3.11 -12.57 -14.72
C VAL A 210 3.16 -12.45 -16.25
N GLN A 211 2.22 -11.74 -16.87
CA GLN A 211 2.19 -11.48 -18.32
C GLN A 211 2.87 -10.16 -18.70
N GLY A 212 3.48 -9.46 -17.74
CA GLY A 212 4.14 -8.18 -17.97
C GLY A 212 3.18 -6.99 -18.09
N ARG A 213 1.90 -7.18 -17.76
CA ARG A 213 0.85 -6.15 -17.81
C ARG A 213 0.93 -5.26 -16.57
N ILE A 214 0.88 -3.95 -16.75
CA ILE A 214 0.92 -2.97 -15.67
C ILE A 214 -0.42 -3.00 -14.93
N GLN A 215 -0.40 -3.44 -13.68
CA GLN A 215 -1.58 -3.50 -12.81
C GLN A 215 -1.72 -2.25 -11.91
N GLY A 216 -0.64 -1.50 -11.71
CA GLY A 216 -0.66 -0.26 -10.95
C GLY A 216 0.73 0.33 -10.77
N PHE A 217 0.80 1.40 -9.98
CA PHE A 217 2.05 2.08 -9.67
C PHE A 217 2.23 2.28 -8.17
N GLN A 218 3.47 2.17 -7.73
CA GLN A 218 3.93 2.91 -6.57
C GLN A 218 4.55 4.24 -7.03
N ILE A 219 4.43 5.27 -6.21
CA ILE A 219 5.10 6.54 -6.37
C ILE A 219 6.23 6.58 -5.35
N ARG A 220 7.47 6.68 -5.82
CA ARG A 220 8.62 7.02 -4.97
C ARG A 220 8.59 8.53 -4.77
N LEU A 221 8.31 8.96 -3.54
CA LEU A 221 8.28 10.39 -3.20
C LEU A 221 9.68 11.00 -3.21
N ASP A 222 9.76 12.26 -3.63
CA ASP A 222 10.97 13.08 -3.55
C ASP A 222 11.36 13.36 -2.10
N GLU A 223 10.39 13.77 -1.29
CA GLU A 223 10.54 14.01 0.14
C GLU A 223 10.20 12.74 0.93
N THR A 224 11.16 12.24 1.70
CA THR A 224 11.16 10.84 2.15
C THR A 224 11.22 10.68 3.67
N GLU A 225 11.20 11.81 4.38
CA GLU A 225 11.32 11.89 5.84
C GLU A 225 10.19 11.14 6.54
N HIS A 226 8.95 11.31 6.07
CA HIS A 226 7.78 10.69 6.69
C HIS A 226 7.35 9.38 6.02
N ARG A 227 7.50 9.29 4.69
CA ARG A 227 7.11 8.10 3.92
C ARG A 227 7.87 8.06 2.60
N LYS A 228 8.40 6.89 2.25
CA LYS A 228 9.20 6.72 1.02
C LYS A 228 8.36 6.41 -0.22
N TYR A 229 7.28 5.66 -0.04
CA TYR A 229 6.43 5.17 -1.13
C TYR A 229 4.96 5.30 -0.78
N ILE A 230 4.16 5.58 -1.81
CA ILE A 230 2.70 5.55 -1.75
C ILE A 230 2.15 4.87 -3.00
N TRP A 231 0.91 4.43 -2.95
CA TRP A 231 0.22 3.92 -4.14
C TRP A 231 -0.32 5.06 -4.99
N PHE A 232 -0.25 4.92 -6.31
CA PHE A 232 -0.97 5.78 -7.25
C PHE A 232 -2.47 5.45 -7.17
N SER A 233 -3.12 6.04 -6.16
CA SER A 233 -4.44 5.68 -5.68
C SER A 233 -5.28 6.94 -5.49
N SER A 234 -6.40 6.98 -6.20
CA SER A 234 -7.42 8.03 -6.11
C SER A 234 -8.51 7.68 -5.10
N ARG A 235 -8.18 6.86 -4.09
CA ARG A 235 -9.11 6.54 -2.99
C ARG A 235 -9.62 7.85 -2.36
N ASN A 236 -10.92 7.91 -2.11
CA ASN A 236 -11.64 9.08 -1.55
C ASN A 236 -11.73 10.31 -2.47
N LYS A 237 -11.43 10.18 -3.77
CA LYS A 237 -11.67 11.23 -4.76
C LYS A 237 -12.97 10.97 -5.52
N LEU A 238 -13.60 12.03 -6.05
CA LEU A 238 -14.82 11.93 -6.83
C LEU A 238 -14.58 11.03 -8.06
N ASN A 239 -15.38 9.97 -8.18
CA ASN A 239 -15.20 8.94 -9.21
C ASN A 239 -13.76 8.39 -9.28
N GLY A 240 -13.04 8.45 -8.16
CA GLY A 240 -11.72 7.88 -8.02
C GLY A 240 -11.78 6.37 -7.84
N THR A 241 -10.64 5.72 -8.03
CA THR A 241 -10.49 4.28 -7.82
C THR A 241 -9.37 4.00 -6.81
N PRO A 242 -9.57 3.12 -5.81
CA PRO A 242 -8.49 2.73 -4.91
C PRO A 242 -7.46 1.83 -5.61
N ALA A 243 -6.18 2.01 -5.29
CA ALA A 243 -5.17 1.02 -5.62
C ALA A 243 -5.17 -0.13 -4.62
N HIS A 244 -4.85 -1.35 -5.09
CA HIS A 244 -4.66 -2.50 -4.22
C HIS A 244 -3.16 -2.71 -3.93
N ALA A 245 -2.88 -3.48 -2.88
CA ALA A 245 -1.52 -3.87 -2.53
C ALA A 245 -1.03 -5.03 -3.44
N TRP A 246 -0.89 -4.77 -4.74
CA TRP A 246 -0.49 -5.77 -5.72
C TRP A 246 0.96 -6.22 -5.52
N GLN A 247 1.21 -7.52 -5.72
CA GLN A 247 2.56 -8.07 -5.83
C GLN A 247 3.10 -7.85 -7.25
N GLY A 248 4.38 -7.49 -7.38
CA GLY A 248 5.00 -7.23 -8.68
C GLY A 248 5.88 -8.38 -9.16
N VAL A 249 5.85 -8.68 -10.45
CA VAL A 249 6.76 -9.62 -11.11
C VAL A 249 7.89 -8.86 -11.81
N HIS A 250 9.12 -9.33 -11.60
CA HIS A 250 10.35 -8.70 -12.10
C HIS A 250 11.22 -9.78 -12.76
N GLY A 251 11.22 -9.81 -14.09
CA GLY A 251 11.77 -10.91 -14.89
C GLY A 251 10.66 -11.72 -15.57
N GLY A 252 10.93 -12.99 -15.85
CA GLY A 252 10.00 -13.90 -16.54
C GLY A 252 9.85 -15.25 -15.83
N PRO A 253 9.16 -16.22 -16.45
CA PRO A 253 9.00 -17.57 -15.90
C PRO A 253 10.35 -18.20 -15.53
N SER A 254 10.42 -18.84 -14.36
CA SER A 254 11.64 -19.45 -13.81
C SER A 254 11.31 -20.50 -12.76
N LYS A 255 12.07 -21.59 -12.75
CA LYS A 255 12.01 -22.60 -11.68
C LYS A 255 12.49 -22.08 -10.33
N ILE A 256 13.37 -21.06 -10.35
CA ILE A 256 13.90 -20.41 -9.15
C ILE A 256 13.40 -18.97 -9.10
N VAL A 257 12.64 -18.62 -8.07
CA VAL A 257 12.08 -17.27 -7.88
C VAL A 257 12.47 -16.73 -6.51
N ILE A 258 12.76 -15.43 -6.44
CA ILE A 258 13.13 -14.75 -5.20
C ILE A 258 12.02 -13.78 -4.77
N VAL A 259 11.50 -13.92 -3.55
CA VAL A 259 10.50 -13.01 -2.99
C VAL A 259 11.20 -11.94 -2.14
N THR A 260 10.93 -10.66 -2.42
CA THR A 260 11.51 -9.53 -1.66
C THR A 260 10.49 -8.41 -1.42
N GLU A 261 10.87 -7.40 -0.64
CA GLU A 261 10.00 -6.27 -0.30
C GLU A 261 10.20 -5.08 -1.23
N GLY A 262 9.11 -4.61 -1.83
CA GLY A 262 9.08 -3.39 -2.63
C GLY A 262 9.48 -3.60 -4.09
N PRO A 263 8.73 -3.02 -5.04
CA PRO A 263 8.94 -3.25 -6.48
C PRO A 263 10.26 -2.65 -7.00
N LEU A 264 10.62 -1.43 -6.59
CA LEU A 264 11.88 -0.81 -7.05
C LEU A 264 13.11 -1.63 -6.62
N LYS A 265 13.06 -2.22 -5.44
CA LYS A 265 14.12 -3.11 -4.94
C LYS A 265 14.23 -4.35 -5.80
N ALA A 266 13.09 -4.97 -6.11
CA ALA A 266 13.05 -6.16 -6.95
C ALA A 266 13.50 -5.89 -8.39
N ASP A 267 13.18 -4.72 -8.97
CA ASP A 267 13.70 -4.30 -10.28
C ASP A 267 15.24 -4.23 -10.27
N VAL A 268 15.81 -3.56 -9.27
CA VAL A 268 17.27 -3.43 -9.12
C VAL A 268 17.92 -4.80 -8.90
N ALA A 269 17.35 -5.61 -8.00
CA ALA A 269 17.88 -6.94 -7.69
C ALA A 269 17.78 -7.89 -8.89
N HIS A 270 16.69 -7.84 -9.65
CA HIS A 270 16.52 -8.56 -10.92
C HIS A 270 17.61 -8.16 -11.91
N TYR A 271 17.79 -6.85 -12.13
CA TYR A 271 18.80 -6.35 -13.06
C TYR A 271 20.22 -6.80 -12.68
N LEU A 272 20.58 -6.72 -11.39
CA LEU A 272 21.93 -7.04 -10.93
C LEU A 272 22.22 -8.55 -10.86
N SER A 273 21.21 -9.39 -10.61
CA SER A 273 21.41 -10.82 -10.38
C SER A 273 20.88 -11.74 -11.49
N ARG A 274 20.02 -11.22 -12.37
CA ARG A 274 19.31 -11.93 -13.45
C ARG A 274 18.33 -13.02 -12.99
N TYR A 275 18.11 -13.17 -11.68
CA TYR A 275 17.03 -14.01 -11.16
C TYR A 275 15.67 -13.33 -11.32
N THR A 276 14.60 -14.11 -11.42
CA THR A 276 13.23 -13.61 -11.35
C THR A 276 12.87 -13.27 -9.91
N PHE A 277 12.30 -12.09 -9.70
CA PHE A 277 11.79 -11.64 -8.41
C PHE A 277 10.28 -11.47 -8.41
N VAL A 278 9.68 -11.74 -7.25
CA VAL A 278 8.33 -11.30 -6.91
C VAL A 278 8.42 -10.32 -5.75
N SER A 279 7.98 -9.08 -5.94
CA SER A 279 7.92 -8.08 -4.88
C SER A 279 6.60 -8.13 -4.14
N VAL A 280 6.67 -8.09 -2.81
CA VAL A 280 5.49 -7.82 -1.97
C VAL A 280 5.53 -6.37 -1.49
N PRO A 281 4.40 -5.64 -1.51
CA PRO A 281 4.39 -4.23 -1.09
C PRO A 281 4.50 -4.04 0.43
N GLY A 282 4.40 -5.13 1.17
CA GLY A 282 4.79 -5.26 2.56
C GLY A 282 4.74 -6.73 2.93
N VAL A 283 5.50 -7.14 3.96
CA VAL A 283 5.63 -8.54 4.38
C VAL A 283 4.30 -9.24 4.69
N ASN A 284 3.24 -8.47 4.93
CA ASN A 284 1.91 -8.99 5.19
C ASN A 284 1.01 -9.14 3.96
N ALA A 285 1.36 -8.52 2.83
CA ALA A 285 0.57 -8.50 1.60
C ALA A 285 0.90 -9.71 0.72
N ILE A 286 0.64 -10.91 1.23
CA ILE A 286 1.02 -12.19 0.60
C ILE A 286 -0.17 -12.99 0.03
N LYS A 287 -1.36 -12.38 -0.02
CA LYS A 287 -2.56 -13.04 -0.53
C LYS A 287 -2.37 -13.34 -2.04
N GLY A 288 -2.52 -14.61 -2.42
CA GLY A 288 -2.45 -15.05 -3.81
C GLY A 288 -1.04 -15.20 -4.38
N ILE A 289 0.01 -15.04 -3.56
CA ILE A 289 1.40 -15.16 -4.02
C ILE A 289 1.72 -16.54 -4.58
N GLU A 290 1.08 -17.59 -4.04
CA GLU A 290 1.20 -18.98 -4.51
C GLU A 290 0.72 -19.15 -5.95
N VAL A 291 -0.28 -18.39 -6.38
CA VAL A 291 -0.80 -18.43 -7.76
C VAL A 291 0.23 -17.80 -8.70
N ILE A 292 0.74 -16.62 -8.33
CA ILE A 292 1.79 -15.92 -9.10
C ILE A 292 3.02 -16.81 -9.26
N LEU A 293 3.45 -17.48 -8.19
CA LEU A 293 4.62 -18.37 -8.22
C LEU A 293 4.37 -19.62 -9.08
N LYS A 294 3.16 -20.20 -9.04
CA LYS A 294 2.79 -21.32 -9.92
C LYS A 294 2.77 -20.90 -11.39
N ASP A 295 2.18 -19.75 -11.69
CA ASP A 295 2.11 -19.19 -13.05
C ASP A 295 3.51 -18.87 -13.62
N LEU A 296 4.46 -18.51 -12.75
CA LEU A 296 5.87 -18.35 -13.12
C LEU A 296 6.61 -19.68 -13.30
N GLY A 297 5.98 -20.81 -12.97
CA GLY A 297 6.60 -22.13 -13.01
C GLY A 297 7.62 -22.37 -11.89
N ALA A 298 7.52 -21.64 -10.78
CA ALA A 298 8.46 -21.76 -9.67
C ALA A 298 8.37 -23.15 -9.01
N GLU A 299 9.52 -23.71 -8.68
CA GLU A 299 9.65 -24.92 -7.84
C GLU A 299 10.38 -24.57 -6.56
N LYS A 300 11.41 -23.72 -6.68
CA LYS A 300 12.24 -23.25 -5.58
C LYS A 300 12.05 -21.75 -5.34
N VAL A 301 11.71 -21.40 -4.10
CA VAL A 301 11.44 -20.02 -3.70
C VAL A 301 12.41 -19.58 -2.62
N TYR A 302 13.14 -18.49 -2.87
CA TYR A 302 13.99 -17.85 -1.89
C TYR A 302 13.30 -16.62 -1.30
N ILE A 303 13.16 -16.53 0.01
CA ILE A 303 12.68 -15.32 0.69
C ILE A 303 13.89 -14.46 1.07
N ALA A 304 13.93 -13.25 0.52
CA ALA A 304 14.99 -12.26 0.72
C ALA A 304 14.39 -10.92 1.19
N PHE A 305 13.80 -10.94 2.39
CA PHE A 305 13.31 -9.74 3.08
C PHE A 305 14.46 -8.91 3.63
N ASP A 306 14.20 -7.64 3.96
CA ASP A 306 15.24 -6.74 4.47
C ASP A 306 15.86 -7.30 5.76
N MET A 307 17.10 -6.91 6.04
CA MET A 307 17.84 -7.43 7.20
C MET A 307 17.31 -6.92 8.56
N ASP A 308 16.29 -6.06 8.55
CA ASP A 308 15.48 -5.82 9.75
C ASP A 308 14.73 -7.08 10.20
N LEU A 309 14.62 -8.11 9.36
CA LEU A 309 14.26 -9.48 9.74
C LEU A 309 15.07 -9.99 10.95
N LEU A 310 16.33 -9.58 11.12
CA LEU A 310 17.16 -10.04 12.23
C LEU A 310 16.75 -9.44 13.58
N THR A 311 16.09 -8.28 13.58
CA THR A 311 15.78 -7.52 14.80
C THR A 311 14.27 -7.35 15.03
N ASN A 312 13.47 -7.39 13.98
CA ASN A 312 12.05 -7.10 14.01
C ASN A 312 11.21 -8.39 14.08
N LYS A 313 10.70 -8.70 15.28
CA LYS A 313 9.83 -9.87 15.53
C LYS A 313 8.57 -9.90 14.66
N ALA A 314 8.02 -8.75 14.26
CA ALA A 314 6.84 -8.70 13.40
C ALA A 314 7.19 -9.14 11.96
N VAL A 315 8.37 -8.74 11.46
CA VAL A 315 8.90 -9.17 10.16
C VAL A 315 9.22 -10.66 10.17
N GLN A 316 9.80 -11.18 11.26
CA GLN A 316 10.03 -12.62 11.45
C GLN A 316 8.75 -13.43 11.37
N LYS A 317 7.71 -13.05 12.13
CA LYS A 317 6.40 -13.72 12.08
C LYS A 317 5.76 -13.67 10.69
N ALA A 318 5.87 -12.52 10.00
CA ALA A 318 5.34 -12.39 8.65
C ALA A 318 6.07 -13.30 7.64
N LYS A 319 7.40 -13.39 7.78
CA LYS A 319 8.25 -14.31 7.01
C LYS A 319 7.91 -15.78 7.28
N GLU A 320 7.76 -16.18 8.55
CA GLU A 320 7.37 -17.55 8.94
C GLU A 320 6.01 -17.93 8.35
N ARG A 321 5.05 -17.01 8.39
CA ARG A 321 3.74 -17.21 7.77
C ARG A 321 3.84 -17.38 6.25
N LEU A 322 4.70 -16.61 5.59
CA LEU A 322 4.95 -16.76 4.16
C LEU A 322 5.60 -18.11 3.86
N GLU A 323 6.65 -18.50 4.59
CA GLU A 323 7.29 -19.81 4.44
C GLU A 323 6.30 -20.94 4.56
N LYS A 324 5.52 -20.97 5.65
CA LYS A 324 4.51 -22.00 5.88
C LYS A 324 3.52 -22.08 4.71
N LYS A 325 2.99 -20.93 4.29
CA LYS A 325 2.04 -20.85 3.17
C LYS A 325 2.62 -21.39 1.85
N LEU A 326 3.89 -21.13 1.59
CA LEU A 326 4.56 -21.58 0.36
C LEU A 326 4.91 -23.07 0.43
N ILE A 327 5.36 -23.59 1.57
CA ILE A 327 5.60 -25.02 1.78
C ILE A 327 4.30 -25.80 1.60
N GLU A 328 3.21 -25.35 2.21
CA GLU A 328 1.86 -25.95 2.05
C GLU A 328 1.37 -25.90 0.60
N ALA A 329 1.82 -24.93 -0.19
CA ALA A 329 1.51 -24.82 -1.61
C ALA A 329 2.39 -25.71 -2.52
N GLY A 330 3.39 -26.41 -1.95
CA GLY A 330 4.23 -27.38 -2.64
C GLY A 330 5.60 -26.86 -3.11
N PHE A 331 6.05 -25.69 -2.65
CA PHE A 331 7.34 -25.12 -3.06
C PHE A 331 8.50 -25.57 -2.15
N GLU A 332 9.70 -25.69 -2.71
CA GLU A 332 10.94 -25.77 -1.96
C GLU A 332 11.33 -24.36 -1.48
N VAL A 333 11.15 -24.06 -0.19
CA VAL A 333 11.32 -22.70 0.35
C VAL A 333 12.61 -22.56 1.16
N HIS A 334 13.35 -21.49 0.91
CA HIS A 334 14.59 -21.15 1.60
C HIS A 334 14.61 -19.68 1.98
N THR A 335 15.23 -19.34 3.11
CA THR A 335 15.49 -17.94 3.47
C THR A 335 16.92 -17.56 3.15
N LYS A 336 17.11 -16.38 2.54
CA LYS A 336 18.42 -15.77 2.32
C LYS A 336 18.64 -14.65 3.31
N THR A 337 19.80 -14.69 3.96
CA THR A 337 20.34 -13.60 4.76
C THR A 337 21.69 -13.18 4.19
N TRP A 338 22.10 -11.95 4.49
CA TRP A 338 23.38 -11.39 4.10
C TRP A 338 23.90 -10.49 5.22
N ASN A 339 25.07 -9.88 5.01
CA ASN A 339 25.64 -8.96 5.98
C ASN A 339 24.70 -7.77 6.23
N SER A 340 24.24 -7.61 7.47
CA SER A 340 23.25 -6.62 7.89
C SER A 340 23.66 -5.16 7.70
N ARG A 341 24.93 -4.89 7.34
CA ARG A 341 25.35 -3.55 6.89
C ARG A 341 24.61 -3.09 5.62
N TYR A 342 24.06 -4.03 4.85
CA TYR A 342 23.21 -3.75 3.69
C TYR A 342 21.76 -3.99 4.07
N LYS A 343 20.93 -2.95 3.95
CA LYS A 343 19.53 -3.04 4.37
C LYS A 343 18.75 -4.01 3.49
N GLY A 344 18.76 -3.78 2.18
CA GLY A 344 18.05 -4.59 1.20
C GLY A 344 18.95 -5.50 0.36
N ILE A 345 18.33 -6.46 -0.33
CA ILE A 345 19.04 -7.34 -1.26
C ILE A 345 19.62 -6.57 -2.45
N ASP A 346 18.98 -5.49 -2.87
CA ASP A 346 19.47 -4.57 -3.90
C ASP A 346 20.79 -3.90 -3.47
N ASP A 347 20.85 -3.38 -2.25
CA ASP A 347 22.08 -2.78 -1.69
C ASP A 347 23.23 -3.79 -1.64
N TYR A 348 22.94 -5.03 -1.21
CA TYR A 348 23.93 -6.11 -1.13
C TYR A 348 24.44 -6.52 -2.53
N LEU A 349 23.54 -6.73 -3.49
CA LEU A 349 23.90 -7.09 -4.86
C LEU A 349 24.70 -5.98 -5.53
N LEU A 350 24.33 -4.71 -5.34
CA LEU A 350 25.06 -3.57 -5.89
C LEU A 350 26.49 -3.50 -5.36
N ALA A 351 26.66 -3.73 -4.06
CA ALA A 351 27.99 -3.74 -3.45
C ALA A 351 28.85 -4.90 -3.98
N ARG A 352 28.27 -6.09 -4.19
CA ARG A 352 28.97 -7.22 -4.80
C ARG A 352 29.39 -6.93 -6.23
N GLU A 353 28.52 -6.31 -7.01
CA GLU A 353 28.80 -5.97 -8.41
C GLU A 353 29.96 -4.98 -8.51
N LYS A 354 29.96 -3.94 -7.67
CA LYS A 354 31.08 -2.99 -7.56
C LYS A 354 32.40 -3.66 -7.15
N GLN A 355 32.34 -4.66 -6.27
CA GLN A 355 33.54 -5.41 -5.87
C GLN A 355 34.08 -6.29 -7.00
N LYS A 356 33.22 -6.89 -7.83
CA LYS A 356 33.65 -7.65 -9.01
C LYS A 356 34.35 -6.75 -10.01
N GLN A 357 33.77 -5.59 -10.32
CA GLN A 357 34.36 -4.64 -11.28
C GLN A 357 35.74 -4.15 -10.84
N LYS A 358 35.95 -3.91 -9.54
CA LYS A 358 37.26 -3.54 -8.97
C LYS A 358 38.34 -4.62 -9.03
N LYS A 359 37.98 -5.88 -9.28
CA LYS A 359 38.93 -6.99 -9.43
C LYS A 359 39.28 -7.29 -10.89
N VAL A 360 38.53 -6.70 -11.83
CA VAL A 360 38.70 -6.89 -13.27
C VAL A 360 39.53 -5.76 -13.88
N VAL A 361 39.59 -4.61 -13.20
CA VAL A 361 40.57 -3.53 -13.43
C VAL A 361 41.78 -3.78 -12.54
#